data_AF-A0A958CXI9-F1
#
_entry.id   AF-A0A958CXI9-F1
#
_cell.length_a   1.000
_cell.length_b   1.000
_cell.length_c   1.000
_cell.angle_alpha   90.00
_cell.angle_beta   90.00
_cell.angle_gamma   90.00
#
_symmetry.space_group_name_H-M   'P 1'
#
loop_
_entity.id
_entity.type
_entity.pdbx_description
1 polymer ?
#
loop_
_entity_poly.entity_id
_entity_poly.type
_entity_poly.pdbx_seq_one_letter_code
_entity_poly.pdbx_strand_id
1 'polypeptide(L)' 'MVNSPGIGATVEHPQFGPGTIVAVFRNGSEWLVRFESGLRFRRPRQEFSGQQEAAPAPAAPMPVLDL' A
#
# COMPACT_ATOMS: atom_id res chain seq x y z
N MET A 1 -19.44 2.08 4.01
CA MET A 1 -18.11 2.61 4.38
C MET A 1 -17.17 2.25 3.25
N VAL A 2 -16.86 3.18 2.34
CA VAL A 2 -15.88 2.93 1.26
C VAL A 2 -14.49 3.12 1.87
N ASN A 3 -13.89 2.03 2.35
CA ASN A 3 -12.54 2.05 2.91
C ASN A 3 -11.57 2.45 1.80
N SER A 4 -10.94 3.61 1.95
CA SER A 4 -9.85 4.01 1.06
C SER A 4 -8.58 3.28 1.53
N PRO A 5 -7.84 2.60 0.63
CA PRO A 5 -6.63 1.86 1.00
C PRO A 5 -5.62 2.82 1.63
N GLY A 6 -5.12 2.41 2.80
CA GLY A 6 -4.14 3.15 3.56
C GLY A 6 -2.70 2.85 3.13
N ILE A 7 -1.75 3.50 3.80
CA ILE A 7 -0.32 3.19 3.70
C ILE A 7 -0.12 1.71 4.04
N GLY A 8 0.66 1.00 3.22
CA GLY A 8 0.89 -0.44 3.30
C GLY A 8 0.08 -1.24 2.28
N ALA A 9 -0.99 -0.68 1.70
CA ALA A 9 -1.80 -1.36 0.70
C ALA A 9 -1.03 -1.62 -0.60
N THR A 10 -1.27 -2.79 -1.19
CA THR A 10 -0.76 -3.14 -2.51
C THR A 10 -1.71 -2.60 -3.58
N VAL A 11 -1.14 -1.96 -4.59
CA VAL A 11 -1.83 -1.38 -5.73
C VAL A 11 -1.12 -1.79 -7.01
N GLU A 12 -1.85 -1.82 -8.13
CA GLU A 12 -1.28 -2.13 -9.43
C GLU A 12 -1.34 -0.92 -10.35
N HIS A 13 -0.25 -0.67 -11.08
CA HIS A 13 -0.19 0.36 -12.11
C HIS A 13 -0.08 -0.30 -13.49
N PRO A 14 -0.89 0.09 -14.48
CA PRO A 14 -0.93 -0.59 -15.79
C PRO A 14 0.40 -0.57 -16.55
N GLN A 15 1.26 0.41 -16.28
CA GLN A 15 2.58 0.51 -16.92
C GLN A 15 3.74 -0.05 -16.08
N PHE A 16 3.61 -0.09 -14.75
CA PHE A 16 4.74 -0.40 -13.85
C PHE A 16 4.53 -1.69 -13.06
N GLY A 17 3.34 -2.28 -13.13
CA GLY A 17 2.98 -3.47 -12.38
C GLY A 17 2.64 -3.15 -10.91
N PRO A 18 2.80 -4.13 -10.01
CA PRO A 18 2.40 -4.01 -8.61
C PRO A 18 3.37 -3.14 -7.79
N GLY A 19 2.82 -2.44 -6.80
CA GLY A 19 3.58 -1.64 -5.84
C GLY A 19 2.82 -1.42 -4.53
N THR A 20 3.52 -0.93 -3.51
CA THR A 20 2.97 -0.71 -2.18
C THR A 20 2.89 0.78 -1.88
N ILE A 21 1.76 1.24 -1.36
CA ILE A 21 1.60 2.63 -0.90
C ILE A 21 2.51 2.84 0.32
N VAL A 22 3.51 3.71 0.19
CA VAL A 22 4.42 4.07 1.29
C VAL A 22 4.06 5.40 1.96
N ALA A 23 3.31 6.26 1.26
CA ALA A 23 2.80 7.51 1.84
C ALA A 23 1.55 8.00 1.07
N VAL A 24 0.70 8.74 1.77
CA VAL A 24 -0.54 9.31 1.25
C VAL A 24 -0.53 10.83 1.46
N PHE A 25 -0.90 11.57 0.41
CA PHE A 25 -0.89 13.03 0.35
C PHE A 25 -2.26 13.56 -0.08
N ARG A 26 -2.46 14.88 0.11
CA ARG A 26 -3.67 15.62 -0.30
C ARG A 26 -4.97 14.87 0.05
N ASN A 27 -5.12 14.51 1.33
CA ASN A 27 -6.28 13.81 1.87
C ASN A 27 -6.61 12.49 1.15
N GLY A 28 -5.62 11.74 0.69
CA GLY A 28 -5.87 10.48 0.00
C GLY A 28 -5.89 10.57 -1.52
N SER A 29 -5.77 11.76 -2.11
CA SER A 29 -5.83 11.92 -3.57
C SER A 29 -4.53 11.54 -4.28
N GLU A 30 -3.38 11.70 -3.62
CA GLU A 30 -2.06 11.37 -4.17
C GLU A 30 -1.34 10.35 -3.32
N TRP A 31 -0.75 9.33 -3.93
CA TRP A 31 -0.02 8.28 -3.22
C TRP A 31 1.41 8.20 -3.73
N LEU A 32 2.33 8.03 -2.79
CA LEU A 32 3.68 7.57 -3.09
C LEU A 32 3.67 6.06 -3.04
N VAL A 33 3.91 5.42 -4.18
CA VAL A 33 3.93 3.96 -4.32
C VAL A 33 5.36 3.53 -4.60
N ARG A 34 5.83 2.54 -3.84
CA ARG A 34 7.10 1.85 -4.07
C ARG A 34 6.83 0.57 -4.86
N PHE A 35 7.36 0.50 -6.07
CA PHE A 35 7.25 -0.67 -6.92
C PHE A 35 8.34 -1.70 -6.61
N GLU A 36 8.08 -2.95 -6.97
CA GLU A 36 9.03 -4.08 -6.85
C GLU A 36 10.35 -3.78 -7.58
N SER A 37 10.28 -3.04 -8.70
CA SER A 37 11.45 -2.56 -9.46
C SER A 37 12.34 -1.57 -8.70
N GLY A 38 11.98 -1.18 -7.47
CA GLY A 38 12.70 -0.22 -6.63
C GLY A 38 12.34 1.25 -6.89
N LEU A 39 11.55 1.52 -7.94
CA LEU A 39 11.07 2.86 -8.27
C LEU A 39 10.02 3.33 -7.26
N ARG A 40 9.99 4.64 -7.01
CA ARG A 40 9.01 5.29 -6.14
C ARG A 40 8.35 6.42 -6.90
N PHE A 41 7.05 6.31 -7.15
CA PHE A 41 6.31 7.34 -7.87
C PHE A 41 5.22 7.94 -7.02
N ARG A 42 5.11 9.27 -7.06
CA ARG A 42 3.96 9.99 -6.51
C ARG A 42 2.98 10.26 -7.65
N ARG A 43 1.82 9.62 -7.59
CA ARG A 43 0.77 9.75 -8.62
C ARG A 43 -0.61 9.83 -7.98
N PRO A 44 -1.61 10.39 -8.69
CA PRO A 44 -2.99 10.39 -8.25
C PRO A 44 -3.49 8.97 -8.07
N ARG A 45 -4.31 8.72 -7.05
CA ARG A 45 -4.89 7.39 -6.79
C ARG A 45 -5.66 6.80 -7.97
N GLN A 46 -6.17 7.67 -8.85
CA GLN A 46 -6.95 7.29 -10.03
C GLN A 46 -6.11 6.61 -11.13
N GLU A 47 -4.79 6.77 -11.10
CA GLU A 47 -3.88 6.07 -12.02
C GLU A 47 -3.59 4.62 -11.56
N PHE A 48 -4.04 4.23 -10.36
CA PHE A 48 -3.82 2.89 -9.80
C PHE A 48 -5.11 2.08 -9.79
N SER A 49 -5.00 0.79 -10.10
CA SER A 49 -6.08 -0.20 -10.09
C SER A 49 -5.81 -1.26 -9.01
N GLY A 50 -6.86 -1.95 -8.56
CA GLY A 50 -6.70 -3.04 -7.59
C GLY A 50 -6.31 -2.54 -6.20
N GLN A 51 -7.08 -1.60 -5.65
CA GLN A 51 -6.97 -1.13 -4.27
C GLN A 51 -7.33 -2.27 -3.28
N GLN A 52 -6.51 -3.32 -3.23
CA GLN A 52 -6.68 -4.40 -2.27
C GLN A 52 -6.11 -3.91 -0.95
N GLU A 53 -6.97 -3.93 0.07
CA GLU A 53 -6.58 -3.65 1.44
C GLU A 53 -5.35 -4.51 1.75
N ALA A 54 -4.25 -3.88 2.15
CA ALA A 54 -3.20 -4.66 2.78
C ALA A 54 -3.85 -5.29 4.00
N ALA A 55 -4.06 -6.61 3.91
CA ALA A 55 -4.35 -7.40 5.08
C ALA A 55 -3.34 -6.96 6.15
N PRO A 56 -3.79 -6.59 7.36
CA PRO A 56 -2.87 -6.25 8.42
C PRO A 56 -1.87 -7.40 8.48
N ALA A 57 -0.59 -7.09 8.25
CA ALA A 57 0.47 -8.07 8.36
C ALA A 57 0.20 -8.85 9.65
N PRO A 58 0.14 -10.20 9.62
CA PRO A 58 -0.09 -10.94 10.84
C PRO A 58 1.01 -10.49 11.79
N ALA A 59 0.63 -9.77 12.83
CA ALA A 59 1.53 -9.42 13.91
C ALA A 59 2.15 -10.75 14.30
N ALA A 60 3.45 -10.92 14.05
CA ALA A 60 4.15 -12.11 14.44
C ALA A 60 3.81 -12.30 15.92
N PRO A 61 3.14 -13.41 16.31
CA PRO A 61 2.85 -13.64 17.71
C PRO A 61 4.21 -13.63 18.39
N MET A 62 4.43 -12.63 19.26
CA MET A 62 5.61 -12.63 20.10
C MET A 62 5.66 -13.99 20.79
N PRO A 63 6.79 -14.71 20.79
CA PRO A 63 6.88 -15.93 21.57
C PRO A 63 6.65 -15.52 23.02
N VAL A 64 5.53 -15.94 23.58
CA VAL A 64 5.33 -15.92 25.03
C VAL A 64 6.42 -16.82 25.60
N LEU A 65 7.41 -16.21 26.26
CA LEU A 65 8.39 -16.96 27.05
C LEU A 65 7.65 -17.40 28.31
N ASP A 66 7.15 -18.63 28.28
CA ASP A 66 6.59 -19.34 29.43
C ASP A 66 7.70 -19.51 30.48
N LEU A 67 7.50 -18.92 31.67
CA LEU A 67 8.46 -18.86 32.77
C LEU A 67 7.77 -19.32 34.06
#